data_AF-A0A8C9FMK2-F1
#
_entry.id   AF-A0A8C9FMK2-F1
#
_cell.length_a   1.000
_cell.length_b   1.000
_cell.length_c   1.000
_cell.angle_alpha   90.00
_cell.angle_beta   90.00
_cell.angle_gamma   90.00
#
_symmetry.space_group_name_H-M   'P 1'
#
loop_
_entity.id
_entity.type
_entity.pdbx_description
1 polymer ?
#
loop_
_entity_poly.entity_id
_entity_poly.type
_entity_poly.pdbx_seq_one_letter_code
_entity_poly.pdbx_strand_id
1 'polypeptide(L)'
;MGMGVNFLASNTHNTIMSMTGSGIYAPDGARAYYYNMKTEDGHLLIAELDSHPRLSPASPPAVSWSSYASNVESCLPDENDFSGLIFYDRFTFTELTKPEGSVTVCQNDLRCHLSYKMAEKRDDEVYVLGAFDGLHVVEGQYYLQVICTLLKCKSTDLSTCGQPVETAQTKFAMFSLSGTFGTNYVFPEVLYSGVQLAPGEFEVLKDGRLISKTGPTKPIVTVTLFGRWYEKDPLKQDPQPTASL
;
A
#
# COMPACT_ATOMS: atom_id res chain seq x y z
N MET A 1 8.25 8.98 4.69
CA MET A 1 7.02 8.38 5.25
C MET A 1 7.36 7.11 6.01
N GLY A 2 6.41 6.57 6.78
CA GLY A 2 6.59 5.44 7.70
C GLY A 2 7.49 5.77 8.88
N MET A 3 8.81 5.64 8.68
CA MET A 3 9.83 5.76 9.74
C MET A 3 10.37 7.19 9.96
N GLY A 4 10.01 8.13 9.08
CA GLY A 4 10.46 9.53 9.17
C GLY A 4 11.96 9.71 8.96
N VAL A 5 12.52 9.05 7.94
CA VAL A 5 13.95 9.07 7.58
C VAL A 5 14.15 9.39 6.09
N ASN A 6 15.37 9.80 5.74
CA ASN A 6 15.83 9.75 4.35
C ASN A 6 16.21 8.30 4.01
N PHE A 7 15.93 7.86 2.78
CA PHE A 7 16.24 6.51 2.31
C PHE A 7 16.84 6.55 0.91
N LEU A 8 17.99 5.91 0.73
CA LEU A 8 18.68 5.81 -0.55
C LEU A 8 18.63 4.34 -0.98
N ALA A 9 17.87 4.05 -2.03
CA ALA A 9 17.70 2.72 -2.59
C ALA A 9 18.47 2.60 -3.91
N SER A 10 19.46 1.72 -3.94
CA SER A 10 20.21 1.36 -5.15
C SER A 10 19.90 -0.08 -5.49
N ASN A 11 19.12 -0.30 -6.54
CA ASN A 11 18.74 -1.63 -7.00
C ASN A 11 19.61 -2.07 -8.18
N THR A 12 19.69 -3.39 -8.38
CA THR A 12 20.22 -3.98 -9.61
C THR A 12 19.25 -3.72 -10.76
N HIS A 13 19.78 -3.50 -11.96
CA HIS A 13 18.99 -3.37 -13.17
C HIS A 13 19.10 -4.64 -14.01
N ASN A 14 18.05 -5.46 -13.99
CA ASN A 14 17.93 -6.69 -14.77
C ASN A 14 16.45 -6.93 -15.07
N THR A 15 16.02 -6.63 -16.30
CA THR A 15 14.61 -6.71 -16.68
C THR A 15 14.08 -8.15 -16.75
N ILE A 16 14.95 -9.12 -17.04
CA ILE A 16 14.60 -10.56 -17.12
C ILE A 16 14.15 -11.08 -15.75
N MET A 17 14.74 -10.58 -14.66
CA MET A 17 14.42 -10.97 -13.29
C MET A 17 13.48 -9.97 -12.58
N SER A 18 12.86 -9.04 -13.32
CA SER A 18 12.03 -7.97 -12.76
C SER A 18 12.76 -7.13 -11.70
N MET A 19 14.07 -6.93 -11.86
CA MET A 19 14.90 -6.12 -10.97
C MET A 19 15.07 -4.73 -11.57
N THR A 20 14.27 -3.77 -11.10
CA THR A 20 14.38 -2.34 -11.39
C THR A 20 13.65 -1.59 -10.27
N GLY A 21 14.06 -0.35 -9.98
CA GLY A 21 13.46 0.45 -8.92
C GLY A 21 14.50 1.00 -7.98
N SER A 22 15.14 2.09 -8.39
CA SER A 22 16.10 2.85 -7.57
C SER A 22 15.50 4.20 -7.21
N GLY A 23 15.91 4.78 -6.08
CA GLY A 23 15.36 6.07 -5.69
C GLY A 23 15.99 6.71 -4.46
N ILE A 24 15.71 8.00 -4.32
CA ILE A 24 16.10 8.86 -3.21
C ILE A 24 14.81 9.39 -2.59
N TYR A 25 14.56 9.03 -1.34
CA TYR A 25 13.32 9.30 -0.63
C TYR A 25 13.57 10.13 0.62
N ALA A 26 12.68 11.07 0.88
CA ALA A 26 12.64 11.92 2.07
C ALA A 26 11.39 11.58 2.92
N PRO A 27 11.28 12.08 4.16
CA PRO A 27 10.11 11.83 5.01
C PRO A 27 8.77 12.27 4.42
N ASP A 28 8.77 13.31 3.60
CA ASP A 28 7.61 13.92 2.95
C ASP A 28 7.31 13.38 1.55
N GLY A 29 8.21 12.57 0.97
CA GLY A 29 7.96 11.92 -0.33
C GLY A 29 9.24 11.54 -1.09
N ALA A 30 9.07 11.00 -2.29
CA ALA A 30 10.19 10.70 -3.19
C ALA A 30 10.77 11.99 -3.78
N ARG A 31 12.11 12.11 -3.81
CA ARG A 31 12.82 13.23 -4.47
C ARG A 31 13.23 12.89 -5.89
N ALA A 32 13.70 11.66 -6.09
CA ALA A 32 14.03 11.12 -7.40
C ALA A 32 13.81 9.61 -7.36
N TYR A 33 13.28 9.04 -8.44
CA TYR A 33 13.13 7.59 -8.57
C TYR A 33 13.26 7.19 -10.04
N TYR A 34 13.66 5.94 -10.27
CA TYR A 34 13.82 5.38 -11.60
C TYR A 34 13.22 3.98 -11.64
N TYR A 35 12.37 3.76 -12.64
CA TYR A 35 11.78 2.47 -12.96
C TYR A 35 11.78 2.30 -14.47
N ASN A 36 12.39 1.22 -14.95
CA ASN A 36 12.42 0.91 -16.37
C ASN A 36 12.45 -0.61 -16.60
N MET A 37 11.43 -1.13 -17.27
CA MET A 37 11.37 -2.55 -17.70
C MET A 37 11.64 -2.72 -19.19
N LYS A 38 12.01 -1.66 -19.90
CA LYS A 38 12.10 -1.62 -21.37
C LYS A 38 13.53 -1.65 -21.89
N THR A 39 14.46 -1.03 -21.18
CA THR A 39 15.87 -0.99 -21.59
C THR A 39 16.75 -1.58 -20.49
N GLU A 40 17.98 -1.98 -20.85
CA GLU A 40 18.97 -2.55 -19.93
C GLU A 40 19.95 -1.49 -19.38
N ASP A 41 19.65 -0.20 -19.60
CA ASP A 41 20.56 0.88 -19.25
C ASP A 41 20.57 1.14 -17.75
N GLY A 42 21.78 1.30 -17.19
CA GLY A 42 21.96 1.86 -15.87
C GLY A 42 21.51 3.32 -15.79
N HIS A 43 21.18 3.78 -14.59
CA HIS A 43 20.70 5.14 -14.37
C HIS A 43 21.30 5.77 -13.12
N LEU A 44 21.74 7.03 -13.23
CA LEU A 44 22.25 7.81 -12.10
C LEU A 44 21.17 8.79 -11.64
N LEU A 45 20.81 8.70 -10.35
CA LEU A 45 19.89 9.63 -9.71
C LEU A 45 20.64 10.58 -8.79
N ILE A 46 20.31 11.87 -8.86
CA ILE A 46 20.88 12.92 -8.02
C ILE A 46 19.71 13.73 -7.46
N ALA A 47 19.71 13.96 -6.15
CA ALA A 47 18.74 14.82 -5.47
C ALA A 47 19.35 15.42 -4.21
N GLU A 48 18.86 16.60 -3.82
CA GLU A 48 19.22 17.26 -2.57
C GLU A 48 18.32 16.76 -1.42
N LEU A 49 18.90 16.62 -0.24
CA LEU A 49 18.23 16.16 0.97
C LEU A 49 18.67 16.96 2.18
N ASP A 50 17.73 17.19 3.10
CA ASP A 50 18.03 17.74 4.41
C ASP A 50 18.89 16.75 5.22
N SER A 51 19.99 17.22 5.79
CA SER A 51 20.84 16.39 6.66
C SER A 51 20.14 15.99 7.97
N HIS A 52 19.21 16.82 8.45
CA HIS A 52 18.45 16.60 9.69
C HIS A 52 16.93 16.64 9.42
N PRO A 53 16.38 15.61 8.75
CA PRO A 53 15.00 15.61 8.28
C PRO A 53 13.94 15.73 9.39
N ARG A 54 14.28 15.36 10.63
CA ARG A 54 13.38 15.47 11.80
C ARG A 54 13.29 16.87 12.39
N LEU A 55 14.28 17.71 12.13
CA LEU A 55 14.32 19.11 12.56
C LEU A 55 13.77 20.04 11.47
N SER A 56 13.54 19.50 10.27
CA SER A 56 12.96 20.22 9.14
C SER A 56 11.48 20.52 9.40
N PRO A 57 10.97 21.70 9.02
CA PRO A 57 9.54 22.01 9.06
C PRO A 57 8.70 21.02 8.22
N ALA A 58 9.33 20.36 7.24
CA ALA A 58 8.71 19.36 6.38
C ALA A 58 8.58 17.98 7.05
N SER A 59 9.04 17.80 8.29
CA SER A 59 8.93 16.52 8.97
C SER A 59 7.47 16.17 9.27
N PRO A 60 6.98 14.99 8.84
CA PRO A 60 5.61 14.60 9.13
C PRO A 60 5.43 14.36 10.65
N PRO A 61 4.29 14.79 11.22
CA PRO A 61 3.99 14.57 12.63
C PRO A 61 3.81 13.09 12.95
N ALA A 62 3.88 12.74 14.23
CA ALA A 62 3.48 11.40 14.69
C ALA A 62 2.03 11.12 14.28
N VAL A 63 1.79 9.92 13.73
CA VAL A 63 0.49 9.50 13.19
C VAL A 63 -0.13 8.48 14.13
N SER A 64 -1.39 8.72 14.51
CA SER A 64 -2.21 7.76 15.23
C SER A 64 -3.08 7.00 14.24
N TRP A 65 -2.55 5.92 13.67
CA TRP A 65 -3.15 5.22 12.53
C TRP A 65 -4.59 4.75 12.72
N SER A 66 -4.97 4.37 13.93
CA SER A 66 -6.32 3.88 14.24
C SER A 66 -7.31 4.97 14.69
N SER A 67 -6.87 6.23 14.87
CA SER A 67 -7.68 7.26 15.52
C SER A 67 -8.96 7.59 14.76
N TYR A 68 -8.88 7.77 13.44
CA TYR A 68 -10.06 8.01 12.61
C TYR A 68 -10.90 6.74 12.47
N ALA A 69 -10.25 5.61 12.14
CA ALA A 69 -10.92 4.37 11.80
C ALA A 69 -11.69 3.73 12.97
N SER A 70 -11.31 4.05 14.22
CA SER A 70 -12.00 3.56 15.43
C SER A 70 -13.36 4.21 15.65
N ASN A 71 -13.59 5.41 15.09
CA ASN A 71 -14.84 6.15 15.22
C ASN A 71 -15.85 5.83 14.10
N VAL A 72 -15.43 5.06 13.09
CA VAL A 72 -16.31 4.62 12.02
C VAL A 72 -17.15 3.46 12.52
N GLU A 73 -18.45 3.45 12.19
CA GLU A 73 -19.37 2.40 12.58
C GLU A 73 -18.87 1.00 12.22
N SER A 74 -19.27 0.01 13.01
CA SER A 74 -18.87 -1.38 12.86
C SER A 74 -19.28 -1.95 11.50
N CYS A 75 -18.42 -2.79 10.92
CA CYS A 75 -18.74 -3.52 9.69
C CYS A 75 -20.00 -4.37 9.88
N LEU A 76 -20.95 -4.19 8.96
CA LEU A 76 -21.94 -5.21 8.65
C LEU A 76 -21.36 -6.05 7.50
N PRO A 77 -21.40 -7.39 7.56
CA PRO A 77 -21.03 -8.21 6.41
C PRO A 77 -21.89 -7.81 5.22
N ASP A 78 -21.26 -7.30 4.15
CA ASP A 78 -21.97 -7.01 2.91
C ASP A 78 -22.11 -8.33 2.12
N GLU A 79 -23.26 -8.57 1.49
CA GLU A 79 -23.44 -9.74 0.63
C GLU A 79 -22.47 -9.74 -0.57
N ASN A 80 -21.88 -8.58 -0.88
CA ASN A 80 -20.92 -8.40 -1.97
C ASN A 80 -19.46 -8.67 -1.57
N ASP A 81 -19.19 -9.06 -0.32
CA ASP A 81 -17.84 -9.39 0.11
C ASP A 81 -17.38 -10.75 -0.45
N PHE A 82 -16.18 -10.80 -1.01
CA PHE A 82 -15.59 -12.02 -1.55
C PHE A 82 -14.13 -12.18 -1.12
N SER A 83 -13.61 -13.40 -1.22
CA SER A 83 -12.20 -13.67 -0.92
C SER A 83 -11.36 -13.64 -2.19
N GLY A 84 -10.16 -13.07 -2.11
CA GLY A 84 -9.15 -13.15 -3.16
C GLY A 84 -7.75 -13.34 -2.58
N LEU A 85 -6.77 -13.56 -3.46
CA LEU A 85 -5.39 -13.81 -3.05
C LEU A 85 -4.49 -12.67 -3.54
N ILE A 86 -3.78 -12.03 -2.61
CA ILE A 86 -2.65 -11.15 -2.91
C ILE A 86 -1.40 -11.84 -2.39
N PHE A 87 -0.45 -12.16 -3.28
CA PHE A 87 0.82 -12.78 -2.89
C PHE A 87 0.64 -13.96 -1.91
N TYR A 88 -0.29 -14.88 -2.25
CA TYR A 88 -0.66 -16.06 -1.44
C TYR A 88 -1.44 -15.80 -0.14
N ASP A 89 -1.64 -14.56 0.26
CA ASP A 89 -2.45 -14.19 1.41
C ASP A 89 -3.92 -14.03 1.04
N ARG A 90 -4.81 -14.54 1.89
CA ARG A 90 -6.27 -14.50 1.67
C ARG A 90 -6.87 -13.20 2.19
N PHE A 91 -7.14 -12.28 1.28
CA PHE A 91 -7.80 -11.01 1.55
C PHE A 91 -9.32 -11.15 1.48
N THR A 92 -10.02 -10.33 2.28
CA THR A 92 -11.44 -10.06 2.10
C THR A 92 -11.58 -8.79 1.26
N PHE A 93 -12.32 -8.88 0.15
CA PHE A 93 -12.52 -7.80 -0.80
C PHE A 93 -13.98 -7.38 -0.93
N THR A 94 -14.19 -6.11 -1.23
CA THR A 94 -15.49 -5.54 -1.62
C THR A 94 -15.32 -4.72 -2.90
N GLU A 95 -16.20 -4.91 -3.88
CA GLU A 95 -16.14 -4.20 -5.17
C GLU A 95 -16.64 -2.75 -5.08
N LEU A 96 -15.94 -1.83 -5.76
CA LEU A 96 -16.35 -0.44 -5.93
C LEU A 96 -17.36 -0.29 -7.08
N THR A 97 -18.61 -0.66 -6.82
CA THR A 97 -19.70 -0.66 -7.81
C THR A 97 -20.19 0.73 -8.22
N LYS A 98 -20.01 1.75 -7.38
CA LYS A 98 -20.44 3.14 -7.66
C LYS A 98 -19.25 4.02 -8.08
N PRO A 99 -19.47 5.11 -8.85
CA PRO A 99 -18.41 6.06 -9.22
C PRO A 99 -17.90 6.87 -8.01
N GLU A 100 -18.73 7.05 -6.99
CA GLU A 100 -18.36 7.68 -5.72
C GLU A 100 -19.06 6.97 -4.57
N GLY A 101 -18.42 6.95 -3.40
CA GLY A 101 -18.97 6.32 -2.22
C GLY A 101 -17.98 6.18 -1.08
N SER A 102 -18.50 5.63 0.01
CA SER A 102 -17.71 5.17 1.15
C SER A 102 -18.00 3.69 1.35
N VAL A 103 -16.92 2.89 1.41
CA VAL A 103 -16.98 1.45 1.60
C VAL A 103 -16.07 1.05 2.75
N THR A 104 -16.49 0.03 3.48
CA THR A 104 -15.80 -0.48 4.66
C THR A 104 -15.74 -1.99 4.53
N VAL A 105 -14.55 -2.56 4.64
CA VAL A 105 -14.34 -4.01 4.63
C VAL A 105 -13.61 -4.43 5.91
N CYS A 106 -14.01 -5.57 6.46
CA CYS A 106 -13.44 -6.11 7.67
C CYS A 106 -12.79 -7.47 7.42
N GLN A 107 -11.65 -7.69 8.07
CA GLN A 107 -11.10 -9.02 8.27
C GLN A 107 -10.52 -9.11 9.68
N ASN A 108 -11.02 -10.06 10.49
CA ASN A 108 -10.66 -10.22 11.90
C ASN A 108 -10.81 -8.90 12.69
N ASP A 109 -9.71 -8.37 13.26
CA ASP A 109 -9.72 -7.13 14.05
C ASP A 109 -9.48 -5.87 13.19
N LEU A 110 -9.08 -6.06 11.92
CA LEU A 110 -8.84 -4.96 10.99
C LEU A 110 -10.13 -4.53 10.28
N ARG A 111 -10.42 -3.23 10.36
CA ARG A 111 -11.44 -2.55 9.56
C ARG A 111 -10.75 -1.56 8.66
N CYS A 112 -10.99 -1.66 7.36
CA CYS A 112 -10.46 -0.77 6.35
C CYS A 112 -11.59 0.09 5.80
N HIS A 113 -11.41 1.40 5.82
CA HIS A 113 -12.41 2.37 5.39
C HIS A 113 -11.85 3.17 4.24
N LEU A 114 -12.60 3.22 3.14
CA LEU A 114 -12.27 3.99 1.94
C LEU A 114 -13.43 4.91 1.60
N SER A 115 -13.14 6.20 1.50
CA SER A 115 -14.00 7.17 0.81
C SER A 115 -13.34 7.56 -0.50
N TYR A 116 -14.05 7.44 -1.61
CA TYR A 116 -13.49 7.66 -2.94
C TYR A 116 -14.45 8.36 -3.89
N LYS A 117 -13.87 9.00 -4.90
CA LYS A 117 -14.58 9.54 -6.05
C LYS A 117 -13.74 9.30 -7.29
N MET A 118 -14.27 8.55 -8.24
CA MET A 118 -13.67 8.37 -9.56
C MET A 118 -13.99 9.60 -10.41
N ALA A 119 -13.02 10.06 -11.21
CA ALA A 119 -13.24 11.12 -12.18
C ALA A 119 -14.11 10.62 -13.35
N GLU A 120 -13.88 9.36 -13.75
CA GLU A 120 -14.66 8.65 -14.74
C GLU A 120 -14.65 7.17 -14.35
N LYS A 121 -15.83 6.60 -14.05
CA LYS A 121 -15.95 5.16 -13.84
C LYS A 121 -16.00 4.49 -15.20
N ARG A 122 -15.15 3.48 -15.40
CA ARG A 122 -15.14 2.67 -16.61
C ARG A 122 -15.70 1.28 -16.33
N ASP A 123 -16.35 0.69 -17.32
CA ASP A 123 -16.92 -0.65 -17.21
C ASP A 123 -15.90 -1.76 -17.56
N ASP A 124 -14.74 -1.39 -18.12
CA ASP A 124 -13.64 -2.30 -18.46
C ASP A 124 -12.60 -2.46 -17.34
N GLU A 125 -12.70 -1.69 -16.25
CA GLU A 125 -11.81 -1.79 -15.09
C GLU A 125 -12.59 -1.94 -13.79
N VAL A 126 -12.20 -2.92 -12.99
CA VAL A 126 -12.78 -3.17 -11.67
C VAL A 126 -11.77 -2.78 -10.59
N TYR A 127 -12.27 -2.07 -9.57
CA TYR A 127 -11.52 -1.69 -8.37
C TYR A 127 -12.16 -2.32 -7.15
N VAL A 128 -11.32 -2.73 -6.20
CA VAL A 128 -11.76 -3.35 -4.95
C VAL A 128 -11.05 -2.72 -3.76
N LEU A 129 -11.74 -2.71 -2.62
CA LEU A 129 -11.12 -2.47 -1.32
C LEU A 129 -10.87 -3.82 -0.66
N GLY A 130 -9.65 -4.04 -0.18
CA GLY A 130 -9.23 -5.25 0.51
C GLY A 130 -8.77 -5.00 1.94
N ALA A 131 -9.10 -5.93 2.84
CA ALA A 131 -8.53 -6.04 4.18
C ALA A 131 -7.80 -7.38 4.32
N PHE A 132 -6.63 -7.33 4.96
CA PHE A 132 -5.93 -8.51 5.44
C PHE A 132 -5.45 -8.32 6.87
N ASP A 133 -5.72 -9.29 7.72
CA ASP A 133 -5.19 -9.38 9.08
C ASP A 133 -4.82 -10.84 9.37
N GLY A 134 -3.56 -11.18 9.11
CA GLY A 134 -3.12 -12.56 9.19
C GLY A 134 -1.62 -12.75 9.04
N LEU A 135 -1.19 -14.01 9.13
CA LEU A 135 0.20 -14.42 9.01
C LEU A 135 0.53 -14.77 7.56
N HIS A 136 1.50 -14.05 7.01
CA HIS A 136 2.12 -14.42 5.74
C HIS A 136 3.07 -15.61 5.94
N VAL A 137 2.92 -16.66 5.14
CA VAL A 137 3.64 -17.94 5.32
C VAL A 137 4.42 -18.43 4.08
N VAL A 138 4.26 -17.81 2.92
CA VAL A 138 4.87 -18.24 1.65
C VAL A 138 6.16 -17.47 1.38
N GLU A 139 7.22 -18.12 0.90
CA GLU A 139 8.56 -17.53 0.70
C GLU A 139 9.22 -16.88 1.96
N GLY A 140 8.61 -17.08 3.13
CA GLY A 140 9.14 -16.79 4.45
C GLY A 140 8.07 -17.01 5.53
N GLN A 141 8.36 -17.79 6.57
CA GLN A 141 7.48 -17.95 7.75
C GLN A 141 7.60 -16.77 8.69
N TYR A 142 7.31 -15.62 8.17
CA TYR A 142 7.50 -14.36 8.84
C TYR A 142 6.38 -13.54 8.23
N TYR A 143 5.30 -13.26 8.93
CA TYR A 143 5.11 -11.95 9.55
C TYR A 143 3.61 -11.71 9.62
N LEU A 144 3.09 -11.15 10.72
CA LEU A 144 1.70 -10.67 10.70
C LEU A 144 1.64 -9.36 9.92
N GLN A 145 0.78 -9.32 8.91
CA GLN A 145 0.54 -8.15 8.09
C GLN A 145 -0.91 -7.71 8.28
N VAL A 146 -1.06 -6.41 8.51
CA VAL A 146 -2.36 -5.76 8.64
C VAL A 146 -2.41 -4.79 7.47
N ILE A 147 -3.24 -5.06 6.46
CA ILE A 147 -3.19 -4.33 5.19
C ILE A 147 -4.58 -3.84 4.84
N CYS A 148 -4.67 -2.54 4.55
CA CYS A 148 -5.81 -1.96 3.84
C CYS A 148 -5.35 -1.56 2.46
N THR A 149 -6.00 -2.05 1.41
CA THR A 149 -5.57 -1.78 0.03
C THR A 149 -6.76 -1.48 -0.88
N LEU A 150 -6.71 -0.36 -1.58
CA LEU A 150 -7.47 -0.13 -2.79
C LEU A 150 -6.61 -0.60 -3.95
N LEU A 151 -7.11 -1.48 -4.80
CA LEU A 151 -6.36 -1.97 -5.96
C LEU A 151 -7.25 -2.17 -7.19
N LYS A 152 -6.62 -2.10 -8.35
CA LYS A 152 -7.22 -2.45 -9.65
C LYS A 152 -7.06 -3.93 -9.92
N CYS A 153 -8.14 -4.61 -10.29
CA CYS A 153 -8.10 -6.02 -10.67
C CYS A 153 -7.54 -6.21 -12.07
N LYS A 154 -6.96 -7.38 -12.35
CA LYS A 154 -6.31 -7.62 -13.65
C LYS A 154 -7.31 -7.58 -14.80
N SER A 155 -8.46 -8.22 -14.63
CA SER A 155 -9.59 -8.18 -15.54
C SER A 155 -10.87 -7.74 -14.81
N THR A 156 -12.00 -7.78 -15.52
CA THR A 156 -13.33 -7.59 -14.94
C THR A 156 -13.80 -8.77 -14.09
N ASP A 157 -13.08 -9.89 -14.09
CA ASP A 157 -13.35 -11.04 -13.22
C ASP A 157 -12.74 -10.79 -11.84
N LEU A 158 -13.60 -10.81 -10.82
CA LEU A 158 -13.26 -10.63 -9.40
C LEU A 158 -12.24 -11.66 -8.90
N SER A 159 -12.18 -12.84 -9.50
CA SER A 159 -11.18 -13.87 -9.15
C SER A 159 -9.73 -13.43 -9.44
N THR A 160 -9.55 -12.44 -10.29
CA THR A 160 -8.23 -11.91 -10.69
C THR A 160 -7.74 -10.77 -9.81
N CYS A 161 -8.57 -10.29 -8.88
CA CYS A 161 -8.20 -9.24 -7.94
C CYS A 161 -7.06 -9.72 -7.02
N GLY A 162 -5.96 -8.99 -7.01
CA GLY A 162 -4.71 -9.36 -6.31
C GLY A 162 -3.60 -9.93 -7.19
N GLN A 163 -3.89 -10.23 -8.47
CA GLN A 163 -2.85 -10.55 -9.45
C GLN A 163 -2.03 -9.31 -9.82
N PRO A 164 -0.76 -9.46 -10.29
CA PRO A 164 0.07 -8.33 -10.68
C PRO A 164 -0.55 -7.52 -11.82
N VAL A 165 -0.61 -6.19 -11.63
CA VAL A 165 -1.09 -5.23 -12.62
C VAL A 165 -0.14 -4.04 -12.69
N GLU A 166 0.29 -3.70 -13.90
CA GLU A 166 1.16 -2.55 -14.13
C GLU A 166 0.41 -1.32 -14.65
N THR A 167 -0.72 -1.53 -15.32
CA THR A 167 -1.44 -0.47 -16.04
C THR A 167 -2.89 -0.35 -15.58
N ALA A 168 -3.31 0.91 -15.49
CA ALA A 168 -4.67 1.34 -15.19
C ALA A 168 -5.03 2.57 -16.05
N GLN A 169 -6.32 2.80 -16.25
CA GLN A 169 -6.87 3.95 -17.00
C GLN A 169 -7.79 4.83 -16.15
N THR A 170 -8.43 4.27 -15.12
CA THR A 170 -9.35 4.99 -14.23
C THR A 170 -8.61 6.01 -13.38
N LYS A 171 -9.01 7.28 -13.51
CA LYS A 171 -8.53 8.37 -12.68
C LYS A 171 -9.46 8.59 -11.51
N PHE A 172 -8.89 8.90 -10.35
CA PHE A 172 -9.65 9.29 -9.18
C PHE A 172 -9.63 10.82 -9.05
N ALA A 173 -10.74 11.39 -8.61
CA ALA A 173 -10.81 12.79 -8.19
C ALA A 173 -10.41 12.93 -6.71
N MET A 174 -10.75 11.96 -5.88
CA MET A 174 -10.27 11.87 -4.50
C MET A 174 -10.25 10.44 -3.99
N PHE A 175 -9.36 10.18 -3.03
CA PHE A 175 -9.39 8.99 -2.19
C PHE A 175 -9.01 9.36 -0.75
N SER A 176 -9.56 8.61 0.20
CA SER A 176 -9.22 8.68 1.62
C SER A 176 -9.29 7.26 2.19
N LEU A 177 -8.13 6.69 2.48
CA LEU A 177 -7.99 5.34 3.03
C LEU A 177 -7.55 5.40 4.50
N SER A 178 -8.14 4.55 5.34
CA SER A 178 -7.76 4.42 6.75
C SER A 178 -8.05 3.01 7.24
N GLY A 179 -7.46 2.64 8.39
CA GLY A 179 -7.77 1.36 9.02
C GLY A 179 -7.50 1.30 10.51
N THR A 180 -8.10 0.34 11.20
CA THR A 180 -7.92 0.12 12.64
C THR A 180 -6.63 -0.64 12.95
N PHE A 181 -5.49 -0.07 12.55
CA PHE A 181 -4.19 -0.70 12.76
C PHE A 181 -3.84 -0.81 14.26
N GLY A 182 -3.53 -2.03 14.72
CA GLY A 182 -2.99 -2.30 16.06
C GLY A 182 -1.49 -2.03 16.21
N THR A 183 -0.87 -1.39 15.21
CA THR A 183 0.58 -1.15 15.14
C THR A 183 0.86 0.31 14.74
N ASN A 184 1.98 0.84 15.22
CA ASN A 184 2.49 2.15 14.79
C ASN A 184 3.31 2.07 13.49
N TYR A 185 3.68 0.86 13.07
CA TYR A 185 4.49 0.62 11.88
C TYR A 185 3.57 0.40 10.67
N VAL A 186 3.13 1.50 10.07
CA VAL A 186 2.34 1.49 8.85
C VAL A 186 3.05 2.29 7.77
N PHE A 187 3.13 1.71 6.59
CA PHE A 187 3.80 2.26 5.43
C PHE A 187 2.75 2.62 4.36
N PRO A 188 2.56 3.92 4.08
CA PRO A 188 1.63 4.36 3.04
C PRO A 188 2.25 4.17 1.65
N GLU A 189 1.48 3.60 0.74
CA GLU A 189 1.88 3.27 -0.62
C GLU A 189 0.85 3.82 -1.60
N VAL A 190 1.31 4.54 -2.62
CA VAL A 190 0.46 5.03 -3.71
C VAL A 190 1.20 4.79 -5.00
N LEU A 191 0.59 4.01 -5.90
CA LEU A 191 1.18 3.64 -7.18
C LEU A 191 0.23 3.96 -8.32
N TYR A 192 0.74 4.71 -9.30
CA TYR A 192 0.07 5.02 -10.54
C TYR A 192 0.44 4.05 -11.67
N SER A 193 -0.36 4.10 -12.73
CA SER A 193 -0.17 3.34 -13.97
C SER A 193 1.26 3.49 -14.52
N GLY A 194 1.87 2.37 -14.88
CA GLY A 194 3.27 2.29 -15.29
C GLY A 194 4.27 2.24 -14.12
N VAL A 195 3.82 1.82 -12.93
CA VAL A 195 4.62 1.72 -11.69
C VAL A 195 5.27 3.06 -11.34
N GLN A 196 4.46 4.12 -11.40
CA GLN A 196 4.91 5.49 -11.14
C GLN A 196 4.51 5.93 -9.74
N LEU A 197 5.43 6.59 -9.04
CA LEU A 197 5.15 7.17 -7.73
C LEU A 197 4.36 8.49 -7.88
N ALA A 198 3.73 8.89 -6.78
CA ALA A 198 2.88 10.08 -6.70
C ALA A 198 3.48 11.17 -5.75
N PRO A 199 4.73 11.64 -5.98
CA PRO A 199 5.37 12.57 -5.05
C PRO A 199 4.58 13.88 -4.92
N GLY A 200 4.15 14.20 -3.70
CA GLY A 200 3.43 15.44 -3.40
C GLY A 200 1.93 15.45 -3.72
N GLU A 201 1.38 14.38 -4.32
CA GLU A 201 -0.06 14.29 -4.67
C GLU A 201 -0.93 13.75 -3.52
N PHE A 202 -0.31 13.25 -2.45
CA PHE A 202 -1.00 12.68 -1.29
C PHE A 202 -0.39 13.13 0.04
N GLU A 203 -1.13 12.97 1.13
CA GLU A 203 -0.66 13.15 2.50
C GLU A 203 -1.24 12.12 3.46
N VAL A 204 -0.52 11.97 4.57
CA VAL A 204 -1.00 11.23 5.73
C VAL A 204 -1.37 12.23 6.81
N LEU A 205 -2.64 12.20 7.21
CA LEU A 205 -3.15 13.01 8.30
C LEU A 205 -2.75 12.41 9.66
N LYS A 206 -2.72 13.26 10.69
CA LYS A 206 -2.39 12.85 12.08
C LYS A 206 -3.30 11.76 12.63
N ASP A 207 -4.53 11.67 12.12
CA ASP A 207 -5.55 10.72 12.53
C ASP A 207 -5.49 9.36 11.80
N GLY A 208 -4.46 9.14 10.97
CA GLY A 208 -4.21 7.86 10.29
C GLY A 208 -4.80 7.75 8.89
N ARG A 209 -5.41 8.82 8.35
CA ARG A 209 -5.95 8.81 6.99
C ARG A 209 -4.88 9.11 5.94
N LEU A 210 -4.80 8.27 4.93
CA LEU A 210 -4.06 8.52 3.69
C LEU A 210 -5.01 9.14 2.67
N ILE A 211 -4.79 10.42 2.35
CA ILE A 211 -5.68 11.19 1.48
C ILE A 211 -4.94 11.77 0.27
N SER A 212 -5.67 11.97 -0.82
CA SER A 212 -5.20 12.77 -1.96
C SER A 212 -5.23 14.27 -1.63
N LYS A 213 -4.13 15.01 -1.83
CA LYS A 213 -4.08 16.48 -1.65
C LYS A 213 -4.75 17.23 -2.80
N THR A 214 -4.47 16.76 -4.02
CA THR A 214 -5.02 17.26 -5.28
C THR A 214 -5.62 16.09 -6.03
N GLY A 215 -6.50 16.36 -7.01
CA GLY A 215 -7.03 15.30 -7.86
C GLY A 215 -5.88 14.51 -8.51
N PRO A 216 -5.76 13.19 -8.27
CA PRO A 216 -4.71 12.35 -8.86
C PRO A 216 -4.51 12.61 -10.35
N THR A 217 -3.28 12.93 -10.75
CA THR A 217 -2.99 13.31 -12.14
C THR A 217 -3.04 12.13 -13.10
N LYS A 218 -2.75 10.93 -12.58
CA LYS A 218 -2.62 9.69 -13.33
C LYS A 218 -3.57 8.61 -12.80
N PRO A 219 -3.86 7.59 -13.62
CA PRO A 219 -4.66 6.46 -13.18
C PRO A 219 -3.99 5.70 -12.04
N ILE A 220 -4.80 5.26 -11.08
CA ILE A 220 -4.34 4.58 -9.87
C ILE A 220 -4.27 3.07 -10.10
N VAL A 221 -3.15 2.46 -9.76
CA VAL A 221 -3.04 0.99 -9.68
C VAL A 221 -3.39 0.52 -8.28
N THR A 222 -2.80 1.17 -7.26
CA THR A 222 -3.10 0.86 -5.86
C THR A 222 -2.87 2.05 -4.93
N VAL A 223 -3.66 2.10 -3.85
CA VAL A 223 -3.45 2.92 -2.65
C VAL A 223 -3.50 1.97 -1.46
N THR A 224 -2.40 1.82 -0.74
CA THR A 224 -2.26 0.81 0.32
C THR A 224 -1.70 1.42 1.60
N LEU A 225 -2.21 0.94 2.73
CA LEU A 225 -1.64 1.12 4.04
C LEU A 225 -1.12 -0.24 4.51
N PHE A 226 0.19 -0.41 4.45
CA PHE A 226 0.85 -1.66 4.75
C PHE A 226 1.37 -1.66 6.19
N GLY A 227 0.68 -2.36 7.08
CA GLY A 227 0.96 -2.43 8.51
C GLY A 227 1.77 -3.67 8.89
N ARG A 228 2.68 -3.50 9.85
CA ARG A 228 3.59 -4.55 10.31
C ARG A 228 3.55 -4.72 11.82
N TRP A 229 3.41 -5.97 12.27
CA TRP A 229 3.34 -6.31 13.69
C TRP A 229 4.51 -7.16 14.15
N TYR A 230 5.67 -6.52 14.31
CA TYR A 230 6.94 -7.20 14.63
C TYR A 230 6.91 -8.04 15.92
N GLU A 231 6.10 -7.65 16.91
CA GLU A 231 6.01 -8.36 18.20
C GLU A 231 5.33 -9.73 18.11
N LYS A 232 4.50 -9.95 17.08
CA LYS A 232 3.79 -11.20 16.86
C LYS A 232 4.50 -12.11 15.85
N ASP A 233 5.68 -11.71 15.40
CA ASP A 233 6.50 -12.55 14.55
C ASP A 233 6.94 -13.79 15.34
N PRO A 234 6.86 -14.99 14.75
CA PRO A 234 7.36 -16.19 15.42
C PRO A 234 8.86 -16.01 15.67
N LEU A 235 9.29 -16.24 16.91
CA LEU A 235 10.71 -16.37 17.22
C LEU A 235 11.27 -17.50 16.35
N LYS A 236 12.31 -17.21 15.54
CA LYS A 236 13.09 -18.25 14.90
C LYS A 236 13.57 -19.19 15.99
N GLN A 237 13.05 -20.41 16.03
CA GLN A 237 13.72 -21.49 16.74
C GLN A 237 14.99 -21.76 15.94
N ASP A 238 16.14 -21.32 16.45
CA ASP A 238 17.42 -21.76 15.90
C ASP A 238 17.42 -23.29 15.89
N PRO A 239 17.87 -23.94 14.80
CA PRO A 239 17.99 -25.38 14.77
C PRO A 239 18.92 -25.81 15.91
N GLN A 240 18.34 -26.47 16.91
CA GLN A 240 19.07 -27.10 18.00
C GLN A 240 20.12 -28.03 17.37
N PRO A 241 21.42 -27.88 17.70
CA PRO A 241 22.41 -28.83 17.20
C PRO A 241 22.02 -30.21 17.73
N THR A 242 21.74 -31.13 16.79
CA THR A 242 21.55 -32.54 17.10
C THR A 242 22.81 -33.04 17.80
N ALA A 243 22.71 -33.28 19.10
CA ALA A 243 23.74 -33.98 19.85
C ALA A 243 23.76 -35.42 19.34
N SER A 244 24.70 -35.72 18.44
CA SER A 244 25.06 -37.08 18.09
C SER A 244 25.78 -37.71 19.29
N LEU A 245 25.16 -38.71 19.91
CA LEU A 245 25.82 -39.67 20.81
C LEU A 245 26.41 -40.81 19.99
#